data_AF-A0A3Q8H8M1-F1
#
_entry.id   AF-A0A3Q8H8M1-F1
#
_cell.length_a   1.000
_cell.length_b   1.000
_cell.length_c   1.000
_cell.angle_alpha   90.00
_cell.angle_beta   90.00
_cell.angle_gamma   90.00
#
_symmetry.space_group_name_H-M   'P 1'
#
loop_
_entity.id
_entity.type
_entity.pdbx_description
1 polymer ?
#
loop_
_entity_poly.entity_id
_entity_poly.type
_entity_poly.pdbx_seq_one_letter_code
_entity_poly.pdbx_strand_id
1 'polypeptide(L)' 'MAADHMKGMDGAKATIDSAEPTTVYMVDYTPTTGGEPVKNHKWVTESELSTH' A
#
# COMPACT_ATOMS: atom_id res chain seq x y z
N MET A 1 -4.81 -15.10 -0.41
CA MET A 1 -3.84 -13.98 -0.33
C MET A 1 -2.97 -14.25 0.88
N ALA A 2 -1.69 -13.86 0.88
CA ALA A 2 -0.78 -13.97 2.04
C ALA A 2 -0.34 -12.59 2.57
N ALA A 3 -1.05 -11.53 2.17
CA ALA A 3 -0.85 -10.18 2.65
C ALA A 3 -1.87 -9.86 3.75
N ASP A 4 -1.49 -9.00 4.69
CA ASP A 4 -2.34 -8.60 5.83
C ASP A 4 -2.34 -7.08 6.02
N HIS A 5 -2.64 -6.34 4.94
CA HIS A 5 -2.67 -4.88 5.00
C HIS A 5 -3.92 -4.37 5.75
N MET A 6 -5.03 -5.10 5.64
CA MET A 6 -6.30 -4.78 6.30
C MET A 6 -6.93 -6.06 6.84
N LYS A 7 -7.71 -5.91 7.93
CA LYS A 7 -8.43 -7.01 8.56
C LYS A 7 -9.22 -7.82 7.52
N GLY A 8 -8.97 -9.14 7.50
CA GLY A 8 -9.64 -10.08 6.61
C GLY A 8 -8.97 -10.26 5.24
N MET A 9 -7.81 -9.64 4.99
CA MET A 9 -7.05 -9.84 3.77
C MET A 9 -6.30 -11.19 3.76
N ASP A 10 -5.70 -11.59 4.89
CA ASP A 10 -4.97 -12.87 4.96
C ASP A 10 -5.92 -14.06 4.73
N GLY A 11 -5.49 -15.00 3.89
CA GLY A 11 -6.30 -16.15 3.47
C GLY A 11 -7.44 -15.84 2.50
N ALA A 12 -7.74 -14.57 2.20
CA ALA A 12 -8.85 -14.21 1.31
C ALA A 12 -8.64 -14.74 -0.11
N LYS A 13 -9.73 -15.18 -0.76
CA LYS A 13 -9.76 -15.49 -2.19
C LYS A 13 -9.95 -14.19 -2.97
N ALA A 14 -9.01 -13.87 -3.84
CA ALA A 14 -9.06 -12.68 -4.70
C ALA A 14 -8.90 -13.09 -6.17
N THR A 15 -9.43 -12.25 -7.06
CA THR A 15 -9.22 -12.33 -8.52
C THR A 15 -8.13 -11.33 -8.89
N ILE A 16 -7.24 -11.71 -9.81
CA ILE A 16 -6.22 -10.79 -10.34
C ILE A 16 -6.88 -9.98 -11.46
N ASP A 17 -6.98 -8.66 -11.27
CA ASP A 17 -7.53 -7.76 -12.29
C ASP A 17 -6.44 -7.32 -13.29
N SER A 18 -5.20 -7.12 -12.83
CA SER A 18 -4.04 -6.77 -13.65
C SER A 18 -2.73 -7.24 -13.03
N ALA A 19 -1.67 -7.28 -13.84
CA ALA A 19 -0.30 -7.55 -13.39
C ALA A 19 0.67 -6.65 -14.14
N GLU A 20 1.54 -5.96 -13.41
CA GLU A 20 2.47 -4.99 -13.97
C GLU A 20 3.86 -5.14 -13.32
N PRO A 21 4.94 -5.25 -14.12
CA PRO A 21 6.29 -5.20 -13.58
C PRO A 21 6.65 -3.75 -13.26
N THR A 22 6.66 -3.40 -11.97
CA THR A 22 7.03 -2.07 -11.49
C THR A 22 7.80 -2.14 -10.17
N THR A 23 8.38 -1.02 -9.76
CA THR A 23 8.97 -0.87 -8.42
C THR A 23 7.91 -0.37 -7.46
N VAL A 24 7.78 -1.03 -6.31
CA VAL A 24 6.87 -0.63 -5.24
C VAL A 24 7.66 -0.19 -4.01
N TYR A 25 7.13 0.80 -3.31
CA TYR A 25 7.76 1.41 -2.14
C TYR A 25 6.90 1.23 -0.90
N MET A 26 7.57 1.31 0.25
CA MET A 26 6.97 1.36 1.57
C MET A 26 7.34 2.70 2.21
N VAL A 27 6.35 3.39 2.78
CA VAL A 27 6.52 4.76 3.26
C VAL A 27 5.94 4.96 4.66
N ASP A 28 6.52 5.91 5.38
CA ASP A 28 5.92 6.51 6.56
C ASP A 28 5.25 7.83 6.15
N TYR A 29 4.04 8.10 6.63
CA TYR A 29 3.37 9.38 6.35
C TYR A 29 2.48 9.84 7.50
N THR A 30 2.24 11.15 7.55
CA THR A 30 1.27 11.77 8.46
C THR A 30 -0.02 12.06 7.68
N PRO A 31 -1.18 11.51 8.07
CA PRO A 31 -2.42 11.73 7.34
C PRO A 31 -2.83 13.21 7.33
N THR A 32 -3.24 13.72 6.16
CA THR A 32 -3.77 15.08 6.01
C THR A 32 -5.16 15.25 6.63
N THR A 33 -5.87 14.15 6.85
CA THR A 33 -7.17 14.08 7.54
C THR A 33 -7.05 14.10 9.07
N GLY A 34 -5.83 14.21 9.60
CA GLY A 34 -5.54 14.03 11.02
C GLY A 34 -5.42 12.56 11.42
N GLY A 35 -4.88 12.33 12.62
CA GLY A 35 -4.60 10.99 13.17
C GLY A 35 -3.12 10.76 13.44
N GLU A 36 -2.82 9.57 13.95
CA GLU A 36 -1.44 9.14 14.23
C GLU A 36 -0.65 8.91 12.92
N PRO A 37 0.67 9.13 12.92
CA PRO A 37 1.52 8.78 11.80
C PRO A 37 1.38 7.29 11.43
N VAL A 38 1.19 7.03 10.13
CA VAL A 38 1.15 5.67 9.60
C VAL A 38 2.58 5.26 9.26
N LYS A 39 2.96 4.08 9.75
CA LYS A 39 4.31 3.53 9.58
C LYS A 39 4.29 2.34 8.63
N ASN A 40 5.33 2.24 7.81
CA ASN A 40 5.54 1.10 6.91
C ASN A 40 4.33 0.81 5.99
N HIS A 41 3.68 1.85 5.48
CA HIS A 41 2.52 1.71 4.60
C HIS A 41 2.92 1.03 3.30
N LYS A 42 2.16 0.01 2.92
CA LYS A 42 2.37 -0.82 1.73
C LYS A 42 1.10 -0.80 0.88
N TRP A 43 1.17 -0.49 -0.39
CA TRP A 43 2.32 -0.10 -1.21
C TRP A 43 1.96 1.16 -1.99
N VAL A 44 2.98 1.90 -2.43
CA VAL A 44 2.81 2.94 -3.44
C VAL A 44 3.77 2.69 -4.61
N THR A 45 3.39 3.07 -5.81
CA THR A 45 4.27 3.06 -7.00
C THR A 45 4.96 4.40 -7.18
N GLU A 46 5.95 4.46 -8.09
CA GLU A 46 6.62 5.71 -8.44
C GLU A 46 5.64 6.77 -8.97
N SER A 47 4.65 6.38 -9.78
CA SER A 47 3.67 7.31 -10.37
C SER A 47 2.73 7.94 -9.35
N GLU A 48 2.63 7.36 -8.15
CA GLU A 48 1.83 7.89 -7.04
C GLU A 48 2.62 8.86 -6.15
N LEU A 49 3.92 9.03 -6.41
CA LEU A 49 4.82 9.91 -5.67
C LEU A 49 5.28 11.08 -6.53
N SER A 50 5.62 12.18 -5.88
CA SER A 50 6.22 13.37 -6.51
C SER A 50 7.44 13.83 -5.71
N THR A 51 8.49 14.23 -6.40
CA THR A 51 9.63 14.90 -5.76
C THR A 51 9.41 16.40 -5.68
N HIS A 52 9.99 17.04 -4.66
CA HIS A 52 10.03 18.50 -4.56
C HIS A 52 11.08 19.11 -5.48
#